data_AF-A0A7W9WWN2-F1
#
_entry.id   AF-A0A7W9WWN2-F1
#
_cell.length_a   1.000
_cell.length_b   1.000
_cell.length_c   1.000
_cell.angle_alpha   90.00
_cell.angle_beta   90.00
_cell.angle_gamma   90.00
#
_symmetry.space_group_name_H-M   'P 1'
#
loop_
_entity.id
_entity.type
_entity.pdbx_description
1 polymer ?
#
loop_
_entity_poly.entity_id
_entity_poly.type
_entity_poly.pdbx_seq_one_letter_code
_entity_poly.pdbx_strand_id
1 'polypeptide(L)'
;MNATASQMPQQNCPFCDKHGLPILPVRYTIARADKGNAPALAAPFGADVTSIDLPAKIARYTMRLLRPGYLYVFDEKRNEWRGYIVNTQSYLYAFDIHAKVSGVVGEKEFNNACKAKNDPYLARCITVTDAANATRVWLGFSDTMWTPAVLQRRG
;
A
#
# COMPACT_ATOMS: atom_id res chain seq x y z
N MET A 1 44.58 -4.95 0.40
CA MET A 1 43.83 -3.68 0.51
C MET A 1 42.36 -4.05 0.73
N ASN A 2 41.88 -3.98 1.97
CA ASN A 2 40.49 -4.31 2.29
C ASN A 2 39.62 -3.10 1.98
N ALA A 3 38.74 -3.23 1.00
CA ALA A 3 37.69 -2.24 0.77
C ALA A 3 36.69 -2.33 1.92
N THR A 4 36.78 -1.41 2.86
CA THR A 4 35.73 -1.12 3.83
C THR A 4 34.47 -0.74 3.05
N ALA A 5 33.46 -1.62 3.07
CA ALA A 5 32.13 -1.28 2.60
C ALA A 5 31.61 -0.14 3.49
N SER A 6 31.59 1.08 2.93
CA SER A 6 31.04 2.25 3.59
C SER A 6 29.58 1.99 3.94
N GLN A 7 29.30 1.75 5.23
CA GLN A 7 27.94 1.76 5.77
C GLN A 7 27.36 3.16 5.54
N MET A 8 26.49 3.28 4.54
CA MET A 8 25.69 4.50 4.37
C MET A 8 24.84 4.69 5.63
N PRO A 9 24.81 5.91 6.22
CA PRO A 9 24.00 6.20 7.39
C PRO A 9 22.54 5.86 7.13
N GLN A 10 21.88 5.32 8.15
CA GLN A 10 20.52 4.82 8.14
C GLN A 10 19.53 5.98 7.92
N GLN A 11 19.45 6.48 6.68
CA GLN A 11 18.38 7.36 6.24
C GLN A 11 17.10 6.50 6.18
N ASN A 12 16.05 6.93 6.87
CA ASN A 12 14.78 6.22 6.97
C ASN A 12 14.31 5.82 5.57
N CYS A 13 14.28 4.50 5.32
CA CYS A 13 13.94 3.97 4.01
C CYS A 13 12.42 4.13 3.78
N PRO A 14 11.96 4.85 2.74
CA PRO A 14 10.53 5.09 2.54
C PRO A 14 9.69 3.83 2.26
N PHE A 15 10.34 2.71 1.94
CA PHE A 15 9.70 1.39 1.84
C PHE A 15 9.74 0.61 3.14
N CYS A 16 10.89 0.58 3.81
CA CYS A 16 11.16 -0.38 4.88
C CYS A 16 10.93 0.17 6.28
N ASP A 17 10.95 1.48 6.45
CA ASP A 17 10.76 2.12 7.75
C ASP A 17 9.27 2.12 8.11
N LYS A 18 8.83 1.02 8.74
CA LYS A 18 7.43 0.73 9.05
C LYS A 18 7.33 0.34 10.52
N HIS A 19 6.52 1.09 11.28
CA HIS A 19 6.33 0.88 12.71
C HIS A 19 4.85 0.91 13.10
N GLY A 20 4.48 0.12 14.10
CA GLY A 20 3.09 -0.05 14.56
C GLY A 20 2.39 -1.24 13.91
N LEU A 21 1.06 -1.22 13.89
CA LEU A 21 0.24 -2.31 13.35
C LEU A 21 0.25 -2.27 11.81
N PRO A 22 0.78 -3.30 11.12
CA PRO A 22 0.70 -3.37 9.66
C PRO A 22 -0.71 -3.70 9.20
N ILE A 23 -1.22 -2.95 8.23
CA ILE A 23 -2.45 -3.25 7.50
C ILE A 23 -2.08 -3.41 6.03
N LEU A 24 -2.44 -4.55 5.44
CA LEU A 24 -2.22 -4.84 4.02
C LEU A 24 -3.44 -4.36 3.22
N PRO A 25 -3.34 -3.25 2.45
CA PRO A 25 -4.45 -2.80 1.63
C PRO A 25 -4.61 -3.73 0.43
N VAL A 26 -5.83 -4.22 0.23
CA VAL A 26 -6.21 -5.08 -0.89
C VAL A 26 -7.46 -4.55 -1.56
N ARG A 27 -7.71 -4.99 -2.78
CA ARG A 27 -8.92 -4.67 -3.54
C ARG A 27 -9.65 -5.92 -3.98
N TYR A 28 -10.98 -5.86 -4.00
CA TYR A 28 -11.81 -6.90 -4.56
C TYR A 28 -11.62 -7.01 -6.07
N THR A 29 -11.69 -8.23 -6.59
CA THR A 29 -11.62 -8.52 -8.02
C THR A 29 -12.18 -9.91 -8.33
N ILE A 30 -12.23 -10.23 -9.62
CA ILE A 30 -12.58 -11.56 -10.13
C ILE A 30 -11.31 -12.19 -10.68
N ALA A 31 -11.07 -13.46 -10.34
CA ALA A 31 -10.02 -14.26 -10.93
C ALA A 31 -10.61 -15.48 -11.64
N ARG A 32 -9.85 -15.99 -12.61
CA ARG A 32 -10.15 -17.27 -13.23
C ARG A 32 -10.00 -18.37 -12.19
N ALA A 33 -11.03 -19.20 -12.05
CA ALA A 33 -11.03 -20.36 -11.16
C ALA A 33 -10.42 -21.60 -11.85
N ASP A 34 -10.41 -21.61 -13.18
CA ASP A 34 -9.89 -22.70 -14.03
C ASP A 34 -8.45 -22.47 -14.49
N LYS A 35 -7.90 -21.27 -14.25
CA LYS A 35 -6.52 -20.91 -14.58
C LYS A 35 -5.87 -20.13 -13.45
N GLY A 36 -4.83 -20.71 -12.86
CA GLY A 36 -4.06 -20.11 -11.78
C GLY A 36 -4.60 -20.45 -10.39
N ASN A 37 -3.92 -19.93 -9.37
CA ASN A 37 -4.12 -20.33 -7.96
C ASN A 37 -4.57 -19.14 -7.09
N ALA A 38 -5.40 -18.25 -7.64
CA ALA A 38 -5.92 -17.14 -6.86
C ALA A 38 -6.83 -17.69 -5.73
N PRO A 39 -6.60 -17.27 -4.48
CA PRO A 39 -7.40 -17.75 -3.35
C PRO A 39 -8.86 -17.34 -3.54
N ALA A 40 -9.79 -18.17 -3.10
CA ALA A 40 -11.18 -17.77 -3.04
C ALA A 40 -11.36 -16.66 -2.00
N LEU A 41 -12.30 -15.76 -2.24
CA LEU A 41 -12.73 -14.80 -1.22
C LEU A 41 -13.27 -15.55 -0.01
N ALA A 42 -12.86 -15.15 1.19
CA ALA A 42 -13.25 -15.78 2.44
C ALA A 42 -13.81 -14.72 3.41
N ALA A 43 -14.64 -15.17 4.36
CA ALA A 43 -15.18 -14.30 5.40
C ALA A 43 -14.06 -13.65 6.24
N PRO A 44 -14.24 -12.41 6.74
CA PRO A 44 -15.45 -11.58 6.65
C PRO A 44 -15.55 -10.74 5.36
N PHE A 45 -14.69 -10.98 4.36
CA PHE A 45 -14.66 -10.20 3.12
C PHE A 45 -15.80 -10.58 2.16
N GLY A 46 -16.28 -9.62 1.37
CA GLY A 46 -17.28 -9.84 0.32
C GLY A 46 -18.65 -9.20 0.53
N ALA A 47 -18.89 -8.57 1.69
CA ALA A 47 -20.09 -7.77 1.92
C ALA A 47 -20.28 -6.76 0.79
N ASP A 48 -21.46 -6.77 0.16
CA ASP A 48 -21.86 -5.92 -0.98
C ASP A 48 -21.00 -6.04 -2.24
N VAL A 49 -20.11 -7.04 -2.32
CA VAL A 49 -19.23 -7.27 -3.49
C VAL A 49 -19.63 -8.49 -4.30
N THR A 50 -20.22 -9.50 -3.66
CA THR A 50 -20.54 -10.79 -4.29
C THR A 50 -21.98 -10.89 -4.76
N SER A 51 -22.64 -9.76 -5.01
CA SER A 51 -24.05 -9.70 -5.45
C SER A 51 -24.26 -10.16 -6.89
N ILE A 52 -23.19 -10.24 -7.70
CA ILE A 52 -23.25 -10.73 -9.08
C ILE A 52 -22.81 -12.19 -9.10
N ASP A 53 -23.69 -13.07 -9.58
CA ASP A 53 -23.37 -14.49 -9.74
C ASP A 53 -22.28 -14.69 -10.78
N LEU A 54 -21.27 -15.48 -10.43
CA LEU A 54 -20.17 -15.84 -11.30
C LEU A 54 -20.33 -17.29 -11.78
N PRO A 55 -19.93 -17.62 -13.01
CA PRO A 55 -19.81 -19.01 -13.45
C PRO A 55 -18.74 -19.74 -12.63
N ALA A 56 -19.15 -20.43 -11.57
CA ALA A 56 -18.26 -20.98 -10.52
C ALA A 56 -17.16 -21.92 -11.04
N LYS A 57 -17.38 -22.56 -12.21
CA LYS A 57 -16.38 -23.42 -12.86
C LYS A 57 -15.18 -22.65 -13.43
N ILE A 58 -15.34 -21.39 -13.79
CA ILE A 58 -14.31 -20.60 -14.50
C ILE A 58 -13.96 -19.28 -13.83
N ALA A 59 -14.78 -18.79 -12.89
CA ALA A 59 -14.58 -17.51 -12.23
C ALA A 59 -14.88 -17.59 -10.72
N ARG A 60 -14.13 -16.84 -9.92
CA ARG A 60 -14.39 -16.64 -8.49
C ARG A 60 -14.01 -15.23 -8.06
N TYR A 61 -14.70 -14.71 -7.05
CA TYR A 61 -14.25 -13.51 -6.36
C TYR A 61 -12.98 -13.79 -5.56
N THR A 62 -12.12 -12.79 -5.49
CA THR A 62 -10.86 -12.83 -4.75
C THR A 62 -10.43 -11.41 -4.36
N MET A 63 -9.30 -11.31 -3.65
CA MET A 63 -8.63 -10.05 -3.37
C MET A 63 -7.28 -10.01 -4.08
N ARG A 64 -6.89 -8.82 -4.54
CA ARG A 64 -5.55 -8.57 -5.11
C ARG A 64 -4.88 -7.42 -4.38
N LEU A 65 -3.56 -7.43 -4.45
CA LEU A 65 -2.75 -6.27 -4.08
C LEU A 65 -3.13 -5.05 -4.92
N LEU A 66 -2.83 -3.87 -4.38
CA LEU A 66 -3.08 -2.61 -5.06
C LEU A 66 -2.32 -2.54 -6.40
N ARG A 67 -2.97 -1.93 -7.39
CA ARG A 67 -2.32 -1.61 -8.68
C ARG A 67 -1.47 -0.34 -8.53
N PRO A 68 -0.57 -0.04 -9.49
CA PRO A 68 0.16 1.22 -9.51
C PRO A 68 -0.75 2.44 -9.37
N GLY A 69 -0.30 3.43 -8.59
CA GLY A 69 -1.07 4.62 -8.27
C GLY A 69 -0.63 5.24 -6.95
N TYR A 70 -1.55 5.92 -6.28
CA TYR A 70 -1.31 6.65 -5.04
C TYR A 70 -2.33 6.21 -3.98
N LEU A 71 -1.83 5.89 -2.80
CA LEU A 71 -2.63 5.57 -1.62
C LEU A 71 -2.42 6.67 -0.58
N TYR A 72 -3.52 7.25 -0.10
CA TYR A 72 -3.56 8.24 0.96
C TYR A 72 -4.18 7.62 2.20
N VAL A 73 -3.59 7.89 3.36
CA VAL A 73 -4.05 7.43 4.66
C VAL A 73 -4.22 8.63 5.56
N PHE A 74 -5.40 8.76 6.18
CA PHE A 74 -5.66 9.77 7.20
C PHE A 74 -5.97 9.10 8.53
N ASP A 75 -5.14 9.37 9.53
CA ASP A 75 -5.38 8.97 10.92
C ASP A 75 -6.12 10.10 11.62
N GLU A 76 -7.40 9.88 11.89
CA GLU A 76 -8.28 10.92 12.43
C GLU A 76 -7.91 11.31 13.86
N LYS A 77 -7.49 10.35 14.69
CA LYS A 77 -7.14 10.64 16.09
C LYS A 77 -5.92 11.54 16.18
N ARG A 78 -4.96 11.33 15.28
CA ARG A 78 -3.70 12.07 15.21
C ARG A 78 -3.78 13.31 14.32
N ASN A 79 -4.87 13.46 13.56
CA ASN A 79 -5.01 14.46 12.50
C ASN A 79 -3.81 14.44 11.53
N GLU A 80 -3.41 13.25 11.10
CA GLU A 80 -2.18 13.02 10.37
C GLU A 80 -2.45 12.37 9.01
N TRP A 81 -1.93 12.98 7.96
CA TRP A 81 -1.96 12.42 6.61
C TRP A 81 -0.65 11.75 6.23
N ARG A 82 -0.75 10.64 5.49
CA ARG A 82 0.38 9.95 4.88
C ARG A 82 0.07 9.58 3.43
N GLY A 83 1.07 9.71 2.56
CA GLY A 83 1.00 9.37 1.15
C GLY A 83 1.93 8.22 0.80
N TYR A 84 1.46 7.34 -0.08
CA TYR A 84 2.24 6.25 -0.64
C TYR A 84 2.12 6.20 -2.16
N ILE A 85 3.24 6.07 -2.86
CA ILE A 85 3.27 5.62 -4.26
C ILE A 85 3.22 4.09 -4.24
N VAL A 86 2.22 3.52 -4.92
CA VAL A 86 2.13 2.09 -5.17
C VAL A 86 2.89 1.78 -6.46
N ASN A 87 3.95 0.98 -6.39
CA ASN A 87 4.70 0.60 -7.60
C ASN A 87 4.09 -0.63 -8.29
N THR A 88 4.68 -1.06 -9.41
CA THR A 88 4.25 -2.21 -10.22
C THR A 88 4.25 -3.54 -9.49
N GLN A 89 5.00 -3.64 -8.38
CA GLN A 89 5.07 -4.81 -7.52
C GLN A 89 4.22 -4.68 -6.24
N SER A 90 3.39 -3.62 -6.18
CA SER A 90 2.52 -3.26 -5.07
C SER A 90 3.23 -2.88 -3.76
N TYR A 91 4.51 -2.48 -3.83
CA TYR A 91 5.19 -1.90 -2.68
C TYR A 91 4.81 -0.44 -2.49
N LEU A 92 4.79 -0.01 -1.23
CA LEU A 92 4.33 1.32 -0.81
C LEU A 92 5.51 2.21 -0.44
N TYR A 93 5.89 3.10 -1.35
CA TYR A 93 6.90 4.13 -1.13
C TYR A 93 6.27 5.34 -0.45
N ALA A 94 6.64 5.62 0.82
CA ALA A 94 6.14 6.80 1.52
C ALA A 94 6.64 8.10 0.87
N PHE A 95 5.76 9.10 0.75
CA PHE A 95 6.14 10.43 0.30
C PHE A 95 5.41 11.50 1.12
N ASP A 96 6.00 12.70 1.16
CA ASP A 96 5.36 13.88 1.74
C ASP A 96 4.33 14.45 0.76
N ILE A 97 3.06 14.40 1.14
CA ILE A 97 1.94 14.87 0.33
C ILE A 97 1.88 16.39 0.18
N HIS A 98 2.62 17.12 1.02
CA HIS A 98 2.72 18.58 0.98
C HIS A 98 4.00 19.05 0.28
N ALA A 99 4.86 18.13 -0.15
CA ALA A 99 6.06 18.47 -0.89
C ALA A 99 5.71 19.15 -2.23
N LYS A 100 6.44 20.22 -2.55
CA LYS A 100 6.28 20.98 -3.81
C LYS A 100 6.68 20.18 -5.05
N VAL A 101 7.45 19.11 -4.88
CA VAL A 101 7.91 18.24 -5.97
C VAL A 101 7.09 16.96 -5.94
N SER A 102 6.29 16.79 -6.99
CA SER A 102 5.52 15.57 -7.26
C SER A 102 6.43 14.35 -7.28
N GLY A 103 6.16 13.38 -6.41
CA GLY A 103 6.71 12.04 -6.55
C GLY A 103 6.08 11.37 -7.76
N VAL A 104 6.64 11.56 -8.95
CA VAL A 104 6.20 10.88 -10.17
C VAL A 104 6.23 9.37 -9.90
N VAL A 105 5.19 8.63 -10.31
CA VAL A 105 5.08 7.16 -10.17
C VAL A 105 6.29 6.42 -10.79
N GLY A 106 7.06 7.10 -11.64
CA GLY A 106 8.27 6.60 -12.30
C GLY A 106 9.38 6.19 -11.31
N GLU A 107 9.81 4.93 -11.46
CA GLU A 107 11.04 4.33 -10.92
C GLU A 107 11.25 4.38 -9.40
N LYS A 108 10.19 4.32 -8.58
CA LYS A 108 10.36 3.93 -7.17
C LYS A 108 10.41 2.40 -7.07
N GLU A 109 11.59 1.84 -7.33
CA GLU A 109 11.84 0.40 -7.30
C GLU A 109 12.20 -0.10 -5.89
N PHE A 110 11.70 -1.29 -5.57
CA PHE A 110 12.10 -2.01 -4.35
C PHE A 110 13.42 -2.74 -4.59
N ASN A 111 14.53 -2.04 -4.33
CA ASN A 111 15.88 -2.47 -4.68
C ASN A 111 16.42 -3.63 -3.78
N ASN A 112 17.59 -4.15 -4.14
CA ASN A 112 18.20 -5.28 -3.42
C ASN A 112 18.57 -4.94 -1.96
N ALA A 113 18.90 -3.68 -1.65
CA ALA A 113 19.15 -3.26 -0.28
C ALA A 113 17.87 -3.32 0.57
N CYS A 114 16.70 -3.00 0.01
CA CYS A 114 15.43 -3.15 0.69
C CYS A 114 15.08 -4.62 0.95
N LYS A 115 15.29 -5.49 -0.05
CA LYS A 115 15.09 -6.95 0.06
C LYS A 115 15.94 -7.59 1.15
N ALA A 116 17.18 -7.10 1.34
CA ALA A 116 18.09 -7.62 2.35
C ALA A 116 17.76 -7.16 3.78
N LYS A 117 17.08 -6.01 3.92
CA LYS A 117 16.83 -5.37 5.22
C LYS A 117 15.49 -5.69 5.84
N ASN A 118 14.47 -6.01 5.06
CA ASN A 118 13.11 -6.11 5.56
C ASN A 118 12.34 -7.25 4.93
N ASP A 119 11.27 -7.65 5.60
CA ASP A 119 10.25 -8.51 5.01
C ASP A 119 9.59 -7.76 3.84
N PRO A 120 9.73 -8.23 2.58
CA PRO A 120 9.05 -7.60 1.44
C PRO A 120 7.53 -7.52 1.63
N TYR A 121 6.92 -8.38 2.46
CA TYR A 121 5.49 -8.28 2.76
C TYR A 121 5.16 -7.00 3.54
N LEU A 122 5.99 -6.59 4.50
CA LEU A 122 5.79 -5.33 5.25
C LEU A 122 5.88 -4.09 4.36
N ALA A 123 6.71 -4.12 3.31
CA ALA A 123 6.80 -3.02 2.35
C ALA A 123 5.51 -2.84 1.52
N ARG A 124 4.56 -3.78 1.58
CA ARG A 124 3.22 -3.65 0.99
C ARG A 124 2.16 -3.14 1.98
N CYS A 125 2.53 -2.97 3.24
CA CYS A 125 1.62 -2.55 4.29
C CYS A 125 1.72 -1.04 4.56
N ILE A 126 0.58 -0.44 4.86
CA ILE A 126 0.55 0.78 5.67
C ILE A 126 0.74 0.36 7.12
N THR A 127 1.13 1.30 7.99
CA THR A 127 1.16 1.02 9.43
C THR A 127 0.33 2.01 10.21
N VAL A 128 -0.30 1.57 11.28
CA VAL A 128 -0.93 2.46 12.27
C VAL A 128 0.01 2.50 13.47
N THR A 129 0.75 3.61 13.63
CA THR A 129 1.86 3.72 14.58
C THR A 129 1.44 3.44 16.01
N ASP A 130 0.31 4.00 16.43
CA ASP A 130 -0.28 3.80 17.75
C ASP A 130 -1.69 3.20 17.62
N ALA A 131 -1.74 1.93 17.23
CA ALA A 131 -2.99 1.23 16.96
C ALA A 131 -3.88 1.07 18.20
N ALA A 132 -3.31 1.12 19.41
CA ALA A 132 -4.06 1.00 20.66
C ALA A 132 -4.95 2.24 20.92
N ASN A 133 -4.51 3.42 20.46
CA ASN A 133 -5.25 4.66 20.62
C ASN A 133 -5.91 5.17 19.32
N ALA A 134 -5.67 4.49 18.20
CA ALA A 134 -6.28 4.85 16.91
C ALA A 134 -7.81 4.71 16.94
N THR A 135 -8.50 5.61 16.26
CA THR A 135 -9.98 5.58 16.13
C THR A 135 -10.38 5.20 14.72
N ARG A 136 -10.49 6.18 13.82
CA ARG A 136 -10.81 5.99 12.40
C ARG A 136 -9.56 6.23 11.57
N VAL A 137 -9.26 5.27 10.72
CA VAL A 137 -8.20 5.38 9.72
C VAL A 137 -8.86 5.31 8.35
N TRP A 138 -8.74 6.38 7.59
CA TRP A 138 -9.38 6.53 6.29
C TRP A 138 -8.35 6.25 5.18
N LEU A 139 -8.75 5.47 4.18
CA LEU A 139 -7.91 5.13 3.03
C LEU A 139 -8.56 5.69 1.76
N GLY A 140 -7.76 6.37 0.94
CA GLY A 140 -8.15 6.84 -0.39
C GLY A 140 -7.15 6.38 -1.44
N PHE A 141 -7.61 5.71 -2.47
CA PHE A 141 -6.76 5.32 -3.61
C PHE A 141 -7.09 6.20 -4.83
N SER A 142 -6.05 6.57 -5.58
CA SER A 142 -6.16 7.30 -6.85
C SER A 142 -5.14 6.76 -7.84
N ASP A 143 -5.49 6.73 -9.13
CA ASP A 143 -4.52 6.44 -10.20
C ASP A 143 -3.58 7.63 -10.47
N THR A 144 -4.00 8.83 -10.08
CA THR A 144 -3.27 10.08 -10.24
C THR A 144 -3.02 10.75 -8.89
N MET A 145 -1.96 11.55 -8.80
CA MET A 145 -1.62 12.22 -7.55
C MET A 145 -2.70 13.26 -7.23
N TRP A 146 -3.20 13.27 -6.00
CA TRP A 146 -4.08 14.31 -5.50
C TRP A 146 -3.38 15.67 -5.53
N THR A 147 -4.11 16.69 -5.97
CA THR A 147 -3.62 18.07 -5.95
C THR A 147 -3.76 18.66 -4.55
N PRO A 148 -3.04 19.76 -4.24
CA PRO A 148 -3.23 20.49 -2.99
C PRO A 148 -4.69 20.86 -2.71
N ALA A 149 -5.45 21.18 -3.76
CA ALA A 149 -6.87 21.53 -3.64
C ALA A 149 -7.74 20.34 -3.18
N VAL A 150 -7.39 19.11 -3.57
CA VAL A 150 -8.08 17.90 -3.10
C VAL A 150 -7.77 17.64 -1.63
N LEU A 151 -6.52 17.81 -1.22
CA LEU A 151 -6.09 17.64 0.17
C LEU A 151 -6.80 18.63 1.11
N GLN A 152 -6.92 19.89 0.70
CA GLN A 152 -7.57 20.93 1.51
C GLN A 152 -9.08 20.72 1.73
N ARG A 153 -9.77 20.01 0.83
CA ARG A 153 -11.22 19.72 0.98
C ARG A 153 -11.52 18.55 1.91
N ARG A 154 -10.50 17.78 2.30
CA ARG A 154 -10.66 16.49 2.98
C ARG A 154 -9.98 16.45 4.36
N GLY A 155 -9.29 17.51 4.77
CA GLY A 155 -8.78 17.75 6.13
C GLY A 155 -9.51 18.91 6.78
#